data_AF-A0A2A7HWJ0-F1
#
_entry.id   AF-A0A2A7HWJ0-F1
#
_cell.length_a   1.000
_cell.length_b   1.000
_cell.length_c   1.000
_cell.angle_alpha   90.00
_cell.angle_beta   90.00
_cell.angle_gamma   90.00
#
_symmetry.space_group_name_H-M   'P 1'
#
loop_
_entity.id
_entity.type
_entity.pdbx_description
1 polymer ?
#
loop_
_entity_poly.entity_id
_entity_poly.type
_entity_poly.pdbx_seq_one_letter_code
_entity_poly.pdbx_strand_id
1 'polypeptide(L)' 'MNKESPEEKRERMRQSELKNNPTGSLNDGLNRAESGNLVDMTGGMNWRSTGIIILVLLVGYIIYTYFFG' A
#
# COMPACT_ATOMS: atom_id res chain seq x y z
N MET A 1 -14.62 -45.31 1.29
CA MET A 1 -13.36 -44.73 1.82
C MET A 1 -12.81 -43.79 0.76
N ASN A 2 -13.24 -42.52 0.74
CA ASN A 2 -12.71 -41.53 -0.19
C ASN A 2 -11.24 -41.28 0.18
N LYS A 3 -10.33 -41.82 -0.62
CA LYS A 3 -8.91 -41.49 -0.51
C LYS A 3 -8.78 -40.08 -1.09
N GLU A 4 -8.47 -39.09 -0.24
CA GLU A 4 -8.11 -37.74 -0.68
C GLU A 4 -7.13 -37.86 -1.85
N SER A 5 -7.41 -37.13 -2.94
CA SER A 5 -6.51 -37.08 -4.09
C SER A 5 -5.13 -36.57 -3.64
N PRO A 6 -4.02 -37.03 -4.25
CA PRO A 6 -2.71 -36.46 -4.01
C PRO A 6 -2.67 -34.92 -4.13
N GLU A 7 -3.55 -34.36 -4.96
CA GLU A 7 -3.72 -32.93 -5.17
C GLU A 7 -4.38 -32.24 -3.96
N GLU A 8 -5.47 -32.81 -3.44
CA GLU A 8 -6.15 -32.31 -2.23
C GLU A 8 -5.20 -32.33 -1.03
N LYS A 9 -4.38 -33.37 -0.89
CA LYS A 9 -3.40 -33.46 0.20
C LYS A 9 -2.33 -32.38 0.10
N ARG A 10 -1.89 -32.05 -1.12
CA ARG A 10 -0.92 -30.96 -1.36
C ARG A 10 -1.56 -29.60 -1.06
N GLU A 11 -2.78 -29.38 -1.50
CA GLU A 11 -3.50 -28.13 -1.28
C GLU A 11 -3.80 -27.89 0.21
N ARG A 12 -4.20 -28.94 0.93
CA ARG A 12 -4.38 -28.88 2.38
C ARG A 12 -3.09 -28.54 3.12
N MET A 13 -1.95 -29.10 2.72
CA MET A 13 -0.65 -28.73 3.30
C MET A 13 -0.33 -27.25 3.03
N ARG A 14 -0.54 -26.78 1.80
CA ARG A 14 -0.32 -25.37 1.43
C ARG A 14 -1.21 -24.40 2.22
N GLN A 15 -2.49 -24.74 2.40
CA GLN A 15 -3.42 -23.96 3.22
C GLN A 15 -3.04 -23.99 4.71
N SER A 16 -2.50 -25.12 5.19
CA SER A 16 -2.05 -25.26 6.57
C SER A 16 -0.80 -24.42 6.83
N GLU A 17 0.12 -24.32 5.88
CA GLU A 17 1.29 -23.42 5.97
C GLU A 17 0.89 -21.95 5.95
N LEU A 18 -0.03 -21.56 5.05
CA LEU A 18 -0.57 -20.20 5.00
C LEU A 18 -1.29 -19.80 6.29
N LYS A 19 -2.06 -20.71 6.90
CA LYS A 19 -2.71 -20.47 8.21
C LYS A 19 -1.75 -20.45 9.39
N ASN A 20 -0.68 -21.24 9.36
CA ASN A 20 0.30 -21.30 10.45
C ASN A 20 1.36 -20.20 10.35
N ASN A 21 1.52 -19.55 9.19
CA ASN A 21 2.37 -18.37 9.03
C ASN A 21 1.59 -17.14 8.54
N PRO A 22 0.60 -16.67 9.33
CA PRO A 22 -0.19 -15.50 8.96
C PRO A 22 0.70 -14.25 8.85
N THR A 23 1.70 -14.14 9.73
CA THR A 23 2.65 -13.02 9.78
C THR A 23 3.49 -12.90 8.51
N GLY A 24 3.92 -14.02 7.91
CA GLY A 24 4.69 -14.00 6.65
C GLY A 24 3.88 -13.48 5.47
N SER A 25 2.63 -13.96 5.30
CA SER A 25 1.75 -13.48 4.22
C SER A 25 1.32 -12.03 4.40
N LEU A 26 1.15 -11.58 5.65
CA LEU A 26 0.85 -10.20 5.98
C LEU A 26 2.05 -9.31 5.72
N ASN A 27 3.28 -9.74 6.05
CA ASN A 27 4.50 -8.99 5.73
C ASN A 27 4.71 -8.90 4.22
N ASP A 28 4.46 -9.95 3.46
CA ASP A 28 4.54 -9.89 1.99
C ASP A 28 3.46 -8.96 1.41
N GLY A 29 2.25 -8.99 1.97
CA GLY A 29 1.17 -8.07 1.62
C GLY A 29 1.47 -6.61 1.99
N LEU A 30 2.04 -6.37 3.17
CA LEU A 30 2.45 -5.04 3.64
C LEU A 30 3.62 -4.52 2.84
N ASN A 31 4.68 -5.31 2.63
CA ASN A 31 5.82 -4.92 1.81
C ASN A 31 5.38 -4.61 0.38
N ARG A 32 4.44 -5.38 -0.18
CA ARG A 32 3.87 -5.11 -1.50
C ARG A 32 2.99 -3.86 -1.53
N ALA A 33 2.25 -3.57 -0.45
CA ALA A 33 1.43 -2.37 -0.33
C ALA A 33 2.28 -1.11 -0.05
N GLU A 34 3.34 -1.22 0.75
CA GLU A 34 4.31 -0.16 1.02
C GLU A 34 5.13 0.15 -0.25
N SER A 35 5.63 -0.88 -0.94
CA SER A 35 6.40 -0.69 -2.18
C SER A 35 5.54 -0.27 -3.37
N GLY A 36 4.24 -0.62 -3.36
CA GLY A 36 3.36 -0.53 -4.52
C GLY A 36 2.16 0.40 -4.39
N ASN A 37 1.98 1.14 -3.29
CA ASN A 37 0.81 2.03 -3.14
C ASN A 37 1.18 3.46 -2.74
N LEU A 38 2.16 3.67 -1.87
CA LEU A 38 2.56 5.06 -1.52
C LEU A 38 3.31 5.72 -2.68
N VAL A 39 4.23 4.98 -3.28
CA VAL A 39 5.00 5.42 -4.47
C VAL A 39 4.15 5.35 -5.74
N ASP A 40 3.08 4.54 -5.81
CA ASP A 40 2.16 4.59 -6.96
C ASP A 40 1.11 5.70 -6.83
N MET A 41 0.69 6.06 -5.61
CA MET A 41 -0.13 7.26 -5.35
C MET A 41 0.64 8.57 -5.56
N THR A 42 1.95 8.58 -5.30
CA THR A 42 2.83 9.74 -5.53
C THR A 42 3.65 9.65 -6.83
N GLY A 43 3.70 8.50 -7.48
CA GLY A 43 4.47 8.25 -8.71
C GLY A 43 3.59 8.12 -9.96
N GLY A 44 2.34 7.69 -9.82
CA GLY A 44 1.35 7.68 -10.90
C GLY A 44 0.63 9.03 -11.08
N MET A 45 0.43 9.78 -9.99
CA MET A 45 -0.02 11.17 -10.05
C MET A 45 1.21 12.08 -10.03
N ASN A 46 1.23 13.09 -10.90
CA ASN A 46 2.33 14.05 -11.01
C ASN A 46 2.52 14.80 -9.67
N TRP A 47 3.21 14.20 -8.71
CA TRP A 47 3.46 14.78 -7.39
C TRP A 47 4.24 16.10 -7.49
N ARG A 48 4.96 16.29 -8.58
CA ARG A 48 5.57 17.57 -8.95
C ARG A 48 4.50 18.67 -9.05
N SER A 49 3.37 18.38 -9.69
CA SER A 49 2.23 19.30 -9.81
C SER A 49 1.54 19.52 -8.47
N THR A 50 1.29 18.46 -7.71
CA THR A 50 0.70 18.55 -6.37
C THR A 50 1.58 19.36 -5.42
N GLY A 51 2.90 19.17 -5.47
CA GLY A 51 3.87 19.93 -4.69
C GLY A 51 3.86 21.42 -5.04
N ILE A 52 3.77 21.76 -6.34
CA ILE A 52 3.65 23.17 -6.79
C ILE A 52 2.37 23.81 -6.28
N ILE A 53 1.23 23.12 -6.36
CA ILE A 53 -0.07 23.64 -5.88
C ILE A 53 -0.01 23.90 -4.37
N ILE A 54 0.51 22.95 -3.60
CA ILE A 54 0.68 23.10 -2.15
C ILE A 54 1.57 24.30 -1.83
N LEU A 55 2.67 24.48 -2.57
CA LEU A 55 3.60 25.58 -2.37
C LEU A 55 2.96 26.94 -2.67
N VAL A 56 2.17 27.05 -3.75
CA VAL A 56 1.42 28.27 -4.08
C VAL A 56 0.38 28.59 -3.01
N LEU A 57 -0.35 27.59 -2.51
CA LEU A 57 -1.33 27.79 -1.43
C LEU A 57 -0.66 28.27 -0.13
N LEU A 58 0.49 27.70 0.21
CA LEU A 58 1.28 28.12 1.38
C LEU A 58 1.75 29.57 1.26
N VAL A 59 2.33 29.93 0.12
CA VAL A 59 2.81 31.30 -0.12
C VAL A 59 1.64 32.29 -0.13
N GLY A 60 0.54 31.96 -0.81
CA GLY A 60 -0.66 32.78 -0.82
C GLY A 60 -1.27 32.96 0.58
N TYR A 61 -1.30 31.90 1.38
CA TYR A 61 -1.77 31.95 2.76
C TYR A 61 -0.89 32.83 3.65
N ILE A 62 0.45 32.74 3.51
CA ILE A 62 1.38 33.60 4.26
C ILE A 62 1.15 35.07 3.90
N ILE A 63 1.03 35.39 2.61
CA ILE A 63 0.76 36.76 2.15
C ILE A 63 -0.59 37.24 2.69
N TYR A 64 -1.65 36.45 2.54
CA TYR A 64 -2.97 36.81 3.03
C TYR A 64 -2.96 37.06 4.54
N THR A 65 -2.35 36.16 5.32
CA THR A 65 -2.24 36.30 6.78
C THR A 65 -1.41 37.53 7.18
N TYR A 66 -0.38 37.88 6.42
CA TYR A 66 0.46 39.04 6.72
C TYR A 66 -0.24 40.38 6.44
N PHE A 67 -1.08 40.44 5.41
CA PHE A 67 -1.75 41.68 4.98
C PHE A 67 -3.19 41.84 5.49
N PHE A 68 -3.89 40.73 5.74
CA PHE A 68 -5.31 40.69 6.13
C PHE A 68 -5.56 39.94 7.45
N GLY A 69 -4.51 39.40 8.07
CA GLY A 69 -4.55 38.79 9.41
C GLY A 69 -4.18 39.75 10.52
#